data_AF-A0A1V9G987-F1
#
_entry.id   AF-A0A1V9G987-F1
#
_cell.length_a   1.000
_cell.length_b   1.000
_cell.length_c   1.000
_cell.angle_alpha   90.00
_cell.angle_beta   90.00
_cell.angle_gamma   90.00
#
_symmetry.space_group_name_H-M   'P 1'
#
loop_
_entity.id
_entity.type
_entity.pdbx_description
1 polymer ?
#
loop_
_entity_poly.entity_id
_entity_poly.type
_entity_poly.pdbx_seq_one_letter_code
_entity_poly.pdbx_strand_id
1 'polypeptide(L)'
;MKCTLFSTMFAVICFAACSPGVQKKVKIFSSGKIQVDEATKTVTLTSGTQHNEADLTLTDKDKAITVKSEAGDQSYEVPDAGVYLLNLKTDTLIGNIVNFGNDGPTKSITTEQLEHIIDSTQQLINGQNASDANKTYFIVPKTIKKLTTNTNAQLINPYNNIPYKVDADKDGKAPEIYKFFTAKQKRESLNELVERMKK
;
A
#
# COMPACT_ATOMS: atom_id res chain seq x y z
N MET A 1 54.24 10.05 -45.92
CA MET A 1 53.97 8.93 -45.00
C MET A 1 53.43 9.51 -43.69
N LYS A 2 52.23 9.07 -43.31
CA LYS A 2 51.46 9.51 -42.13
C LYS A 2 51.88 8.66 -40.92
N CYS A 3 51.96 9.24 -39.73
CA CYS A 3 51.70 8.52 -38.47
C CYS A 3 51.35 9.52 -37.36
N THR A 4 50.05 9.62 -37.12
CA THR A 4 49.40 10.37 -36.05
C THR A 4 49.41 9.50 -34.79
N LEU A 5 49.96 9.99 -33.67
CA LEU A 5 49.83 9.33 -32.37
C LEU A 5 48.64 9.93 -31.61
N PHE A 6 47.53 9.18 -31.58
CA PHE A 6 46.35 9.44 -30.77
C PHE A 6 46.56 8.77 -29.40
N SER A 7 46.68 9.57 -28.33
CA SER A 7 46.72 9.08 -26.94
C SER A 7 45.28 8.99 -26.42
N THR A 8 44.77 7.77 -26.26
CA THR A 8 43.42 7.50 -25.74
C THR A 8 43.49 7.20 -24.25
N MET A 9 43.11 8.17 -23.42
CA MET A 9 42.94 8.01 -21.97
C MET A 9 41.60 7.32 -21.71
N PHE A 10 41.63 6.03 -21.38
CA PHE A 10 40.44 5.23 -21.06
C PHE A 10 40.03 5.52 -19.60
N ALA A 11 39.03 6.39 -19.43
CA ALA A 11 38.40 6.61 -18.13
C ALA A 11 37.52 5.40 -17.78
N VAL A 12 37.98 4.58 -16.84
CA VAL A 12 37.18 3.51 -16.24
C VAL A 12 36.10 4.15 -15.38
N ILE A 13 34.90 4.30 -15.95
CA ILE A 13 33.68 4.64 -15.21
C ILE A 13 33.31 3.38 -14.41
N CYS A 14 33.70 3.35 -13.15
CA CYS A 14 33.14 2.42 -12.18
C CYS A 14 31.65 2.77 -12.00
N PHE A 15 30.78 2.11 -12.76
CA PHE A 15 29.39 1.96 -12.37
C PHE A 15 29.39 1.19 -11.04
N ALA A 16 29.28 1.92 -9.94
CA ALA A 16 28.84 1.34 -8.68
C ALA A 16 27.42 0.83 -8.93
N ALA A 17 27.31 -0.42 -9.36
CA ALA A 17 26.08 -1.17 -9.29
C ALA A 17 25.73 -1.23 -7.81
N CYS A 18 24.84 -0.34 -7.37
CA CYS A 18 24.11 -0.52 -6.12
C CYS A 18 23.52 -1.92 -6.18
N SER A 19 24.07 -2.82 -5.37
CA SER A 19 23.48 -4.12 -5.10
C SER A 19 22.00 -3.89 -4.80
N PRO A 20 21.09 -4.79 -5.21
CA PRO A 20 19.69 -4.70 -4.81
C PRO A 20 19.64 -4.93 -3.30
N GLY A 21 19.87 -3.87 -2.53
CA GLY A 21 19.74 -3.86 -1.10
C GLY A 21 18.32 -4.26 -0.74
N VAL A 22 18.16 -4.88 0.42
CA VAL A 22 16.84 -5.22 0.95
C VAL A 22 16.00 -3.95 0.97
N GLN A 23 14.89 -3.98 0.24
CA GLN A 23 13.99 -2.84 0.14
C GLN A 23 12.84 -3.00 1.14
N LYS A 24 12.75 -2.02 2.01
CA LYS A 24 11.60 -1.78 2.88
C LYS A 24 10.81 -0.63 2.26
N LYS A 25 9.60 -0.90 1.75
CA LYS A 25 8.74 0.12 1.15
C LYS A 25 7.61 0.43 2.11
N VAL A 26 7.39 1.70 2.40
CA VAL A 26 6.29 2.16 3.24
C VAL A 26 5.40 3.08 2.43
N LYS A 27 4.16 2.65 2.21
CA LYS A 27 3.09 3.51 1.70
C LYS A 27 2.45 4.21 2.88
N ILE A 28 2.27 5.52 2.77
CA ILE A 28 1.69 6.36 3.81
C ILE A 28 0.35 6.85 3.29
N PHE A 29 -0.74 6.57 4.00
CA PHE A 29 -2.05 7.19 3.72
C PHE A 29 -2.39 8.15 4.85
N SER A 30 -2.76 9.38 4.52
CA SER A 30 -2.99 10.43 5.52
C SER A 30 -4.34 11.14 5.38
N SER A 31 -4.81 11.70 6.50
CA SER A 31 -5.84 12.73 6.55
C SER A 31 -5.17 14.04 6.95
N GLY A 32 -4.95 14.93 5.98
CA GLY A 32 -4.11 16.12 6.14
C GLY A 32 -2.97 16.16 5.13
N LYS A 33 -2.15 17.20 5.22
CA LYS A 33 -0.98 17.37 4.36
C LYS A 33 0.19 16.59 4.95
N ILE A 34 0.98 15.96 4.07
CA ILE A 34 2.20 15.27 4.46
C ILE A 34 3.39 15.80 3.67
N GLN A 35 4.52 15.90 4.35
CA GLN A 35 5.82 16.18 3.74
C GLN A 35 6.77 15.07 4.18
N VAL A 36 7.42 14.43 3.22
CA VAL A 36 8.37 13.34 3.47
C VAL A 36 9.78 13.87 3.28
N ASP A 37 10.62 13.69 4.29
CA ASP A 37 12.05 13.87 4.22
C ASP A 37 12.71 12.49 4.06
N GLU A 38 13.12 12.19 2.84
CA GLU A 38 13.77 10.91 2.51
C GLU A 38 15.16 10.77 3.11
N ALA A 39 15.84 11.85 3.49
CA ALA A 39 17.18 11.77 4.08
C ALA A 39 17.11 11.37 5.55
N THR A 40 16.15 11.93 6.28
CA THR A 40 15.96 11.65 7.72
C THR A 40 14.90 10.60 8.02
N LYS A 41 14.20 10.09 6.99
CA LYS A 41 13.05 9.17 7.11
C LYS A 41 11.96 9.73 8.03
N THR A 42 11.78 11.05 7.97
CA THR A 42 10.80 11.79 8.76
C THR A 42 9.62 12.18 7.90
N VAL A 43 8.42 12.02 8.44
CA VAL A 43 7.16 12.44 7.82
C VAL A 43 6.55 13.53 8.69
N THR A 44 6.38 14.73 8.15
CA THR A 44 5.66 15.80 8.84
C THR A 44 4.20 15.75 8.42
N LEU A 45 3.30 15.58 9.39
CA LEU A 45 1.86 15.56 9.20
C LEU A 45 1.23 16.85 9.74
N THR A 46 0.57 17.60 8.86
CA THR A 46 -0.32 18.69 9.24
C THR A 46 -1.76 18.21 9.13
N SER A 47 -2.50 18.22 10.24
CA SER A 47 -3.86 17.69 10.29
C SER A 47 -4.80 18.42 9.32
N GLY A 48 -5.74 17.67 8.75
CA GLY A 48 -6.73 18.20 7.83
C GLY A 48 -7.65 17.12 7.27
N THR A 49 -8.52 17.51 6.35
CA THR A 49 -9.51 16.63 5.73
C THR A 49 -9.06 16.05 4.39
N GLN A 50 -7.97 16.56 3.82
CA GLN A 50 -7.46 16.10 2.53
C GLN A 50 -6.92 14.68 2.62
N HIS A 51 -7.13 13.89 1.57
CA HIS A 51 -6.58 12.55 1.48
C HIS A 51 -5.31 12.58 0.64
N ASN A 52 -4.18 12.36 1.28
CA ASN A 52 -2.88 12.35 0.62
C ASN A 52 -2.19 11.00 0.79
N GLU A 53 -1.30 10.70 -0.14
CA GLU A 53 -0.43 9.54 -0.10
C GLU A 53 1.01 9.92 -0.39
N ALA A 54 1.93 9.14 0.16
CA ALA A 54 3.34 9.22 -0.16
C ALA A 54 3.97 7.82 -0.07
N ASP A 55 5.10 7.67 -0.74
CA ASP A 55 5.94 6.50 -0.67
C ASP A 55 7.24 6.87 0.04
N LEU A 56 7.73 5.99 0.90
CA LEU A 56 9.04 6.11 1.53
C LEU A 56 9.78 4.79 1.41
N THR A 57 10.99 4.84 0.85
CA THR A 57 11.88 3.68 0.81
C THR A 57 12.91 3.78 1.93
N LEU A 58 13.02 2.68 2.66
CA LEU A 58 13.95 2.46 3.76
C LEU A 58 14.99 1.41 3.35
N THR A 59 16.20 1.59 3.85
CA THR A 59 17.30 0.64 3.74
C THR A 59 17.35 -0.28 4.95
N ASP A 60 18.23 -1.28 4.96
CA ASP A 60 18.44 -2.15 6.13
C ASP A 60 18.88 -1.40 7.39
N LYS A 61 19.56 -0.26 7.22
CA LYS A 61 20.02 0.58 8.34
C LYS A 61 18.86 1.35 8.99
N ASP A 62 17.80 1.59 8.23
CA ASP A 62 16.63 2.31 8.68
C ASP A 62 15.69 1.33 9.42
N LYS A 63 15.59 1.50 10.74
CA LYS A 63 14.76 0.63 11.60
C LYS A 63 13.34 1.15 11.80
N ALA A 64 13.11 2.44 11.58
CA ALA A 64 11.85 3.08 11.87
C ALA A 64 11.62 4.33 11.00
N ILE A 65 10.37 4.79 10.99
CA ILE A 65 9.94 6.07 10.42
C ILE A 65 9.52 6.97 11.58
N THR A 66 9.95 8.22 11.56
CA THR A 66 9.47 9.22 12.52
C THR A 66 8.37 10.05 11.90
N VAL A 67 7.23 10.16 12.56
CA VAL A 67 6.12 11.03 12.16
C VAL A 67 6.04 12.18 13.15
N LYS A 68 6.19 13.41 12.64
CA LYS A 68 6.02 14.64 13.41
C LYS A 68 4.63 15.19 13.16
N SER A 69 3.91 15.52 14.23
CA SER A 69 2.56 16.08 14.13
C SER A 69 2.31 17.09 15.23
N GLU A 70 1.21 17.83 15.13
CA GLU A 70 0.74 18.73 16.20
C GLU A 70 0.47 17.99 17.52
N ALA A 71 0.18 16.68 17.46
CA ALA A 71 -0.01 15.83 18.62
C ALA A 71 1.30 15.27 19.21
N GLY A 72 2.45 15.66 18.65
CA GLY A 72 3.79 15.17 19.02
C GLY A 72 4.40 14.23 17.99
N ASP A 73 5.62 13.80 18.31
CA ASP A 73 6.44 12.91 17.48
C ASP A 73 6.17 11.45 17.85
N GLN A 74 6.03 10.59 16.83
CA GLN A 74 5.85 9.14 17.00
C GLN A 74 6.80 8.38 16.07
N SER A 75 7.37 7.28 16.57
CA SER A 75 8.22 6.41 15.76
C SER A 75 7.51 5.09 15.46
N TYR A 76 7.64 4.63 14.22
CA TYR A 76 6.99 3.43 13.70
C TYR A 76 8.05 2.46 13.22
N GLU A 77 8.18 1.30 13.88
CA GLU A 77 9.20 0.31 13.55
C GLU A 77 8.91 -0.40 12.22
N VAL A 78 9.98 -0.64 11.47
CA VAL A 78 10.00 -1.36 10.19
C VAL A 78 11.17 -2.35 10.24
N PRO A 79 11.03 -3.45 11.00
CA PRO A 79 12.17 -4.33 11.30
C PRO A 79 12.65 -5.08 10.06
N ASP A 80 11.72 -5.59 9.26
CA ASP A 80 12.01 -6.52 8.17
C ASP A 80 11.78 -5.92 6.79
N ALA A 81 12.39 -6.53 5.78
CA ALA A 81 12.07 -6.36 4.37
C ALA A 81 10.59 -6.54 4.07
N GLY A 82 10.07 -5.75 3.12
CA GLY A 82 8.71 -5.90 2.60
C GLY A 82 7.99 -4.58 2.37
N VAL A 83 6.69 -4.70 2.12
CA VAL A 83 5.78 -3.55 1.90
C VAL A 83 4.92 -3.36 3.14
N TYR A 84 4.94 -2.14 3.65
CA TYR A 84 4.20 -1.70 4.82
C TYR A 84 3.21 -0.61 4.44
N LEU A 85 2.12 -0.53 5.19
CA LEU A 85 1.17 0.56 5.14
C LEU A 85 1.14 1.27 6.49
N LEU A 86 1.47 2.56 6.47
CA LEU A 86 1.34 3.48 7.61
C LEU A 86 0.02 4.25 7.48
N ASN A 87 -0.90 4.01 8.42
CA ASN A 87 -2.19 4.69 8.48
C ASN A 87 -2.09 5.97 9.33
N LEU A 88 -1.91 7.11 8.66
CA LEU A 88 -2.04 8.45 9.25
C LEU A 88 -3.41 9.07 8.96
N LYS A 89 -4.39 8.29 8.49
CA LYS A 89 -5.76 8.76 8.38
C LYS A 89 -6.40 8.81 9.76
N THR A 90 -7.43 9.63 9.86
CA THR A 90 -8.31 9.71 11.03
C THR A 90 -9.27 8.53 11.16
N ASP A 91 -9.39 7.70 10.12
CA ASP A 91 -10.26 6.53 10.08
C ASP A 91 -9.45 5.23 9.92
N THR A 92 -10.06 4.12 10.31
CA THR A 92 -9.51 2.77 10.11
C THR A 92 -9.49 2.44 8.62
N LEU A 93 -8.40 1.82 8.19
CA LEU A 93 -8.27 1.29 6.84
C LEU A 93 -8.63 -0.20 6.83
N ILE A 94 -9.54 -0.55 5.93
CA ILE A 94 -9.95 -1.90 5.65
C ILE A 94 -9.41 -2.27 4.28
N GLY A 95 -8.62 -3.34 4.20
CA GLY A 95 -8.02 -3.75 2.94
C GLY A 95 -8.07 -5.24 2.70
N ASN A 96 -8.00 -5.60 1.42
CA ASN A 96 -7.91 -6.98 0.97
C ASN A 96 -7.06 -7.07 -0.30
N ILE A 97 -6.48 -8.23 -0.56
CA ILE A 97 -5.88 -8.53 -1.86
C ILE A 97 -6.96 -8.51 -2.95
N VAL A 98 -6.61 -7.94 -4.11
CA VAL A 98 -7.46 -7.94 -5.31
C VAL A 98 -7.14 -9.21 -6.08
N ASN A 99 -8.16 -10.06 -6.26
CA ASN A 99 -8.06 -11.22 -7.13
C ASN A 99 -8.44 -10.80 -8.55
N PHE A 100 -7.47 -10.75 -9.45
CA PHE A 100 -7.72 -10.67 -10.88
C PHE A 100 -8.10 -12.07 -11.35
N GLY A 101 -9.41 -12.32 -11.53
CA GLY A 101 -9.87 -13.59 -12.08
C GLY A 101 -9.33 -13.79 -13.50
N ASN A 102 -8.89 -15.00 -13.81
CA ASN A 102 -8.77 -15.45 -15.21
C ASN A 102 -10.16 -15.72 -15.83
N ASP A 103 -11.17 -15.84 -14.98
CA ASP A 103 -12.55 -16.01 -15.35
C ASP A 103 -13.18 -14.62 -15.43
N GLY A 104 -13.77 -14.28 -16.59
CA GLY A 104 -14.37 -12.97 -16.85
C GLY A 104 -15.44 -12.55 -15.82
N PRO A 105 -16.04 -11.35 -15.97
CA PRO A 105 -16.95 -10.77 -14.97
C PRO A 105 -18.04 -11.78 -14.56
N THR A 106 -18.18 -11.98 -13.25
CA THR A 106 -19.20 -12.87 -12.67
C THR A 106 -20.57 -12.42 -13.15
N LYS A 107 -21.27 -13.28 -13.93
CA LYS A 107 -22.48 -12.90 -14.65
C LYS A 107 -23.72 -12.72 -13.75
N SER A 108 -23.69 -13.27 -12.54
CA SER A 108 -24.74 -13.09 -11.52
C SER A 108 -24.21 -13.47 -10.13
N ILE A 109 -24.68 -12.77 -9.11
CA ILE A 109 -24.42 -13.05 -7.69
C ILE A 109 -25.74 -13.57 -7.11
N THR A 110 -25.74 -14.72 -6.43
CA THR A 110 -26.95 -15.24 -5.77
C THR A 110 -27.23 -14.50 -4.47
N THR A 111 -28.44 -14.63 -3.93
CA THR A 111 -28.81 -14.02 -2.64
C THR A 111 -27.91 -14.51 -1.51
N GLU A 112 -27.62 -15.81 -1.45
CA GLU A 112 -26.76 -16.41 -0.42
C GLU A 112 -25.32 -15.90 -0.53
N GLN A 113 -24.83 -15.73 -1.76
CA GLN A 113 -23.51 -15.12 -1.99
C GLN A 113 -23.48 -13.66 -1.55
N LEU A 114 -24.56 -12.91 -1.80
CA LEU A 114 -24.68 -11.52 -1.38
C LEU A 114 -24.76 -11.40 0.15
N GLU A 115 -25.54 -12.24 0.81
CA GLU A 115 -25.62 -12.33 2.28
C GLU A 115 -24.26 -12.66 2.89
N HIS A 116 -23.54 -13.63 2.31
CA HIS A 116 -22.18 -13.97 2.74
C HIS A 116 -21.21 -12.78 2.57
N ILE A 117 -21.31 -12.02 1.48
CA ILE A 117 -20.51 -10.81 1.27
C ILE A 117 -20.82 -9.75 2.32
N ILE A 118 -22.10 -9.55 2.65
CA ILE A 118 -22.56 -8.60 3.65
C ILE A 118 -22.04 -8.98 5.03
N ASP A 119 -22.21 -10.23 5.45
CA ASP A 119 -21.72 -10.73 6.73
C ASP A 119 -20.19 -10.63 6.84
N SER A 120 -19.46 -11.10 5.82
CA SER A 120 -18.01 -10.98 5.75
C SER A 120 -17.54 -9.52 5.84
N THR A 121 -18.24 -8.61 5.16
CA THR A 121 -17.92 -7.18 5.19
C THR A 121 -18.20 -6.58 6.57
N GLN A 122 -19.31 -6.95 7.21
CA GLN A 122 -19.67 -6.50 8.55
C GLN A 122 -18.65 -6.96 9.59
N GLN A 123 -18.21 -8.21 9.52
CA GLN A 123 -17.16 -8.76 10.37
C GLN A 123 -15.85 -7.99 10.19
N LEU A 124 -15.44 -7.75 8.93
CA LEU A 124 -14.21 -7.01 8.64
C LEU A 124 -14.28 -5.54 9.10
N ILE A 125 -15.43 -4.88 8.99
CA ILE A 125 -15.66 -3.53 9.54
C ILE A 125 -15.53 -3.50 11.07
N ASN A 126 -15.81 -4.62 11.72
CA ASN A 126 -15.69 -4.79 13.17
C ASN A 126 -14.30 -5.33 13.59
N GLY A 127 -13.35 -5.41 12.66
CA GLY A 127 -11.99 -5.92 12.90
C GLY A 127 -11.92 -7.44 13.07
N GLN A 128 -13.01 -8.15 12.78
CA GLN A 128 -13.05 -9.61 12.77
C GLN A 128 -12.59 -10.12 11.40
N ASN A 129 -12.05 -11.34 11.37
CA ASN A 129 -11.59 -11.99 10.13
C ASN A 129 -10.55 -11.23 9.30
N ALA A 130 -9.87 -10.24 9.91
CA ALA A 130 -8.62 -9.70 9.40
C ALA A 130 -7.47 -10.67 9.73
N SER A 131 -6.76 -11.17 8.72
CA SER A 131 -5.61 -12.04 8.92
C SER A 131 -4.58 -11.90 7.81
N ASP A 132 -3.31 -12.04 8.18
CA ASP A 132 -2.19 -12.02 7.23
C ASP A 132 -2.24 -13.23 6.27
N ALA A 133 -2.86 -14.34 6.71
CA ALA A 133 -3.05 -15.55 5.90
C ALA A 133 -4.05 -15.32 4.76
N ASN A 134 -5.19 -14.68 5.07
CA ASN A 134 -6.23 -14.38 4.09
C ASN A 134 -5.99 -13.06 3.36
N LYS A 135 -4.90 -12.36 3.69
CA LYS A 135 -4.56 -11.05 3.12
C LYS A 135 -5.67 -10.01 3.29
N THR A 136 -6.36 -10.10 4.42
CA THR A 136 -7.41 -9.16 4.87
C THR A 136 -6.88 -8.35 6.04
N TYR A 137 -7.09 -7.03 6.03
CA TYR A 137 -6.47 -6.12 6.98
C TYR A 137 -7.47 -5.15 7.58
N PHE A 138 -7.32 -4.92 8.87
CA PHE A 138 -7.99 -3.89 9.65
C PHE A 138 -6.93 -3.07 10.37
N ILE A 139 -6.59 -1.91 9.81
CA ILE A 139 -5.45 -1.09 10.23
C ILE A 139 -5.98 0.20 10.84
N VAL A 140 -5.99 0.26 12.18
CA VAL A 140 -6.50 1.41 12.93
C VAL A 140 -5.65 2.66 12.72
N PRO A 141 -6.17 3.88 12.97
CA PRO A 141 -5.39 5.11 12.88
C PRO A 141 -4.08 5.06 13.68
N LYS A 142 -3.05 5.75 13.18
CA LYS A 142 -1.73 5.88 13.82
C LYS A 142 -1.08 4.53 14.09
N THR A 143 -1.17 3.61 13.13
CA THR A 143 -0.48 2.32 13.16
C THR A 143 0.18 2.01 11.84
N ILE A 144 1.21 1.16 11.90
CA ILE A 144 1.89 0.62 10.74
C ILE A 144 1.67 -0.89 10.68
N LYS A 145 1.48 -1.44 9.48
CA LYS A 145 1.32 -2.89 9.28
C LYS A 145 2.13 -3.36 8.08
N LYS A 146 2.92 -4.41 8.28
CA LYS A 146 3.53 -5.19 7.19
C LYS A 146 2.44 -5.97 6.46
N LEU A 147 2.36 -5.84 5.14
CA LEU A 147 1.37 -6.55 4.32
C LEU A 147 1.98 -7.77 3.63
N THR A 148 3.19 -7.61 3.11
CA THR A 148 3.82 -8.64 2.29
C THR A 148 5.33 -8.49 2.25
N THR A 149 6.02 -9.59 1.97
CA THR A 149 7.46 -9.60 1.65
C THR A 149 7.72 -9.32 0.17
N ASN A 150 6.68 -9.37 -0.68
CA ASN A 150 6.78 -9.03 -2.09
C ASN A 150 6.92 -7.51 -2.27
N THR A 151 8.15 -7.04 -2.52
CA THR A 151 8.47 -5.62 -2.68
C THR A 151 7.86 -4.99 -3.94
N ASN A 152 7.29 -5.78 -4.84
CA ASN A 152 6.60 -5.31 -6.04
C ASN A 152 5.09 -5.14 -5.85
N ALA A 153 4.56 -5.47 -4.66
CA ALA A 153 3.14 -5.33 -4.40
C ALA A 153 2.70 -3.86 -4.46
N GLN A 154 1.52 -3.63 -5.03
CA GLN A 154 0.95 -2.29 -5.18
C GLN A 154 -0.18 -2.08 -4.16
N LEU A 155 -0.21 -0.90 -3.56
CA LEU A 155 -1.23 -0.52 -2.59
C LEU A 155 -2.09 0.59 -3.18
N ILE A 156 -3.39 0.32 -3.27
CA ILE A 156 -4.37 1.26 -3.81
C ILE A 156 -5.11 1.93 -2.65
N ASN A 157 -5.01 3.26 -2.62
CA ASN A 157 -5.66 4.12 -1.65
C ASN A 157 -7.20 3.99 -1.72
N PRO A 158 -7.93 4.12 -0.58
CA PRO A 158 -9.37 4.31 -0.48
C PRO A 158 -10.11 4.95 -1.66
N TYR A 159 -9.61 6.06 -2.19
CA TYR A 159 -10.32 6.88 -3.19
C TYR A 159 -9.87 6.65 -4.63
N ASN A 160 -8.90 5.77 -4.86
CA ASN A 160 -8.40 5.45 -6.19
C ASN A 160 -9.07 4.19 -6.74
N ASN A 161 -9.38 4.18 -8.04
CA ASN A 161 -9.96 3.00 -8.67
C ASN A 161 -8.91 1.88 -8.83
N ILE A 162 -9.38 0.64 -8.84
CA ILE A 162 -8.54 -0.50 -9.25
C ILE A 162 -8.24 -0.33 -10.74
N PRO A 163 -6.97 -0.45 -11.18
CA PRO A 163 -6.62 -0.38 -12.59
C PRO A 163 -7.42 -1.41 -13.40
N TYR A 164 -7.97 -0.96 -14.54
CA TYR A 164 -8.73 -1.83 -15.46
C TYR A 164 -7.89 -2.90 -16.13
N LYS A 165 -6.59 -2.65 -16.27
CA LYS A 165 -5.59 -3.57 -16.80
C LYS A 165 -4.40 -3.55 -15.88
N VAL A 166 -3.87 -4.73 -15.64
CA VAL A 166 -2.67 -4.92 -14.85
C VAL A 166 -1.72 -5.75 -15.69
N ASP A 167 -0.50 -5.24 -15.87
CA ASP A 167 0.53 -5.98 -16.57
C ASP A 167 1.01 -7.13 -15.67
N ALA A 168 1.27 -8.28 -16.29
CA ALA A 168 1.87 -9.38 -15.56
C ALA A 168 3.22 -8.95 -14.98
N ASP A 169 3.57 -9.50 -13.82
CA ASP A 169 4.87 -9.27 -13.23
C ASP A 169 5.98 -9.88 -14.12
N LYS A 170 7.22 -9.63 -13.73
CA LYS A 170 8.43 -10.16 -14.39
C LYS A 170 8.44 -11.69 -14.57
N ASP A 171 7.62 -12.42 -13.83
CA ASP A 171 7.51 -13.88 -13.86
C ASP A 171 6.22 -14.35 -14.56
N GLY A 172 5.49 -13.44 -15.22
CA GLY A 172 4.25 -13.72 -15.96
C GLY A 172 3.01 -13.93 -15.08
N LYS A 173 3.06 -13.60 -13.78
CA LYS A 173 1.93 -13.75 -12.85
C LYS A 173 1.15 -12.45 -12.70
N ALA A 174 -0.12 -12.55 -12.30
CA ALA A 174 -0.90 -11.36 -11.96
C ALA A 174 -0.20 -10.60 -10.81
N PRO A 175 -0.11 -9.26 -10.89
CA PRO A 175 0.56 -8.48 -9.86
C PRO A 175 -0.20 -8.55 -8.53
N GLU A 176 0.56 -8.54 -7.44
CA GLU A 176 0.01 -8.52 -6.09
C GLU A 176 -0.49 -7.11 -5.76
N ILE A 177 -1.81 -6.93 -5.74
CA ILE A 177 -2.45 -5.63 -5.52
C ILE A 177 -3.33 -5.69 -4.29
N TYR A 178 -3.15 -4.74 -3.39
CA TYR A 178 -3.99 -4.55 -2.22
C TYR A 178 -4.86 -3.33 -2.41
N LYS A 179 -6.18 -3.49 -2.29
CA LYS A 179 -7.12 -2.37 -2.31
C LYS A 179 -7.56 -2.07 -0.88
N PHE A 180 -7.40 -0.81 -0.49
CA PHE A 180 -7.86 -0.29 0.80
C PHE A 180 -9.08 0.61 0.61
N PHE A 181 -9.86 0.70 1.68
CA PHE A 181 -11.02 1.55 1.86
C PHE A 181 -10.99 2.11 3.28
N THR A 182 -11.64 3.24 3.53
CA THR A 182 -11.89 3.66 4.91
C THR A 182 -13.05 2.83 5.49
N ALA A 183 -13.08 2.64 6.81
CA ALA A 183 -14.20 1.97 7.46
C ALA A 183 -15.52 2.70 7.21
N LYS A 184 -15.48 4.04 7.13
CA LYS A 184 -16.63 4.85 6.70
C LYS A 184 -17.12 4.46 5.30
N GLN A 185 -16.24 4.41 4.29
CA GLN A 185 -16.64 4.02 2.93
C GLN A 185 -17.26 2.62 2.89
N LYS A 186 -16.66 1.66 3.62
CA LYS A 186 -17.18 0.28 3.67
C LYS A 186 -18.56 0.22 4.32
N ARG A 187 -18.82 1.00 5.38
CA ARG A 187 -20.15 1.11 6.00
C ARG A 187 -21.18 1.72 5.05
N GLU A 188 -20.81 2.77 4.33
CA GLU A 188 -21.68 3.41 3.33
C GLU A 188 -22.04 2.41 2.22
N SER A 189 -21.05 1.74 1.62
CA SER A 189 -21.29 0.71 0.61
C SER A 189 -22.12 -0.46 1.14
N LEU A 190 -21.89 -0.89 2.39
CA LEU A 190 -22.66 -1.97 3.01
C LEU A 190 -24.13 -1.57 3.19
N ASN A 191 -24.39 -0.35 3.66
CA ASN A 191 -25.76 0.16 3.82
C ASN A 191 -26.49 0.21 2.48
N GLU A 192 -25.83 0.71 1.42
CA GLU A 192 -26.40 0.73 0.07
C GLU A 192 -26.74 -0.68 -0.44
N LEU A 193 -25.86 -1.66 -0.19
CA LEU A 193 -26.10 -3.06 -0.57
C LEU A 193 -27.30 -3.64 0.19
N VAL A 194 -27.38 -3.42 1.50
CA VAL A 194 -28.49 -3.89 2.34
C VAL A 194 -29.82 -3.25 1.92
N GLU A 195 -29.82 -1.96 1.59
CA GLU A 195 -31.03 -1.27 1.09
C GLU A 195 -31.52 -1.84 -0.24
N ARG A 196 -30.60 -2.19 -1.15
CA ARG A 196 -30.94 -2.82 -2.43
C ARG A 196 -31.56 -4.20 -2.26
N MET A 197 -31.17 -4.97 -1.24
CA MET A 197 -31.79 -6.28 -0.97
C MET A 197 -33.21 -6.18 -0.42
N LYS A 198 -33.56 -5.06 0.22
CA LYS A 198 -34.90 -4.86 0.81
C LYS A 198 -35.94 -4.39 -0.19
N LYS A 199 -35.53 -4.03 -1.41
CA LYS A 199 -36.41 -3.59 -2.51
C LYS A 199 -36.69 -4.74 -3.46
#